data_AF-A0A380QRI8-F1
#
_entry.id   AF-A0A380QRI8-F1
#
_cell.length_a   1.000
_cell.length_b   1.000
_cell.length_c   1.000
_cell.angle_alpha   90.00
_cell.angle_beta   90.00
_cell.angle_gamma   90.00
#
_symmetry.space_group_name_H-M   'P 1'
#
loop_
_entity.id
_entity.type
_entity.pdbx_description
1 polymer ?
#
loop_
_entity_poly.entity_id
_entity_poly.type
_entity_poly.pdbx_seq_one_letter_code
_entity_poly.pdbx_strand_id
1 'polypeptide(L)'
;MSGGDGKGHNSGAHSTGGVNGGPTGLGGGGSHGGGVGSGEGAFKVASQRSEGGWLNSYNAAGQLIGSTRQSGNGSGNSGNGGGSANNDAEKARLAAEEAKRQAEEAEIKRKAAEDAAKWDAAHPVEVAERQVNEAQQRMDQALQDKSSAEQRAANHDAVANGLQNEVSPLLKEAQEFRDKFANLAKGGALDPSIPALYHMALTMNAEASRKKQAADQKQASANSERAAAVQSRNEANAASQRLEQMRQEKIKAEAHLNAVRQKVAEDKKAQEENDAVKDAVKFTADFYQTVTEKYGVQSAKIAQELAEAAKGKQLRSVDEALKAFDNYKDVLNKKFSVKDREAIAKALESIDRDLMAKNLAKFSKAFGLVGKAIDGVDVVKEINNGMETGNWRPLLVKLETLAAGRGAASLVAFTFGVMTASPLGILGFGLLMVITSTLINDALIEKINKYVFDL
;
A
#
# COMPACT_ATOMS: atom_id res chain seq x y z
N MET A 1 26.38 21.63 -42.64
CA MET A 1 25.64 20.69 -43.53
C MET A 1 24.48 20.15 -42.70
N SER A 2 23.31 20.77 -42.84
CA SER A 2 22.15 20.23 -43.59
C SER A 2 21.51 19.08 -42.81
N GLY A 3 20.27 19.13 -42.29
CA GLY A 3 19.11 19.94 -42.64
C GLY A 3 17.92 18.98 -42.85
N GLY A 4 16.69 19.41 -42.52
CA GLY A 4 15.43 18.80 -42.94
C GLY A 4 14.66 18.14 -41.78
N ASP A 5 13.60 18.74 -41.23
CA ASP A 5 12.22 18.90 -41.75
C ASP A 5 11.47 17.55 -41.75
N GLY A 6 10.24 17.36 -41.26
CA GLY A 6 9.06 18.15 -40.95
C GLY A 6 7.90 17.13 -41.00
N LYS A 7 6.87 17.10 -40.16
CA LYS A 7 5.65 17.92 -40.19
C LYS A 7 4.68 17.30 -39.18
N GLY A 8 3.93 18.14 -38.46
CA GLY A 8 2.77 17.72 -37.69
C GLY A 8 1.51 17.59 -38.53
N HIS A 9 0.47 17.00 -37.95
CA HIS A 9 -0.91 17.45 -38.13
C HIS A 9 -1.69 17.27 -36.83
N ASN A 10 -2.38 18.35 -36.50
CA ASN A 10 -3.27 18.59 -35.38
C ASN A 10 -4.71 18.52 -35.90
N SER A 11 -5.62 17.91 -35.14
CA SER A 11 -7.03 18.30 -35.11
C SER A 11 -7.70 17.80 -33.83
N GLY A 12 -7.87 18.68 -32.84
CA GLY A 12 -8.99 18.62 -31.88
C GLY A 12 -10.30 19.06 -32.57
N ALA A 13 -11.47 19.18 -31.95
CA ALA A 13 -12.02 18.95 -30.62
C ALA A 13 -13.56 19.12 -30.77
N HIS A 14 -14.30 19.06 -29.64
CA HIS A 14 -15.74 19.33 -29.37
C HIS A 14 -16.66 18.08 -29.39
N SER A 15 -17.34 17.63 -28.32
CA SER A 15 -17.96 18.18 -27.08
C SER A 15 -19.49 18.40 -27.18
N THR A 16 -20.19 17.97 -26.12
CA THR A 16 -21.59 18.23 -25.71
C THR A 16 -22.69 17.42 -26.43
N GLY A 17 -23.76 16.92 -25.80
CA GLY A 17 -24.29 17.08 -24.45
C GLY A 17 -25.40 16.05 -24.17
N GLY A 18 -25.86 15.98 -22.92
CA GLY A 18 -26.96 15.10 -22.49
C GLY A 18 -28.28 15.82 -22.21
N VAL A 19 -29.18 15.04 -21.58
CA VAL A 19 -30.32 15.39 -20.71
C VAL A 19 -31.76 15.13 -21.24
N ASN A 20 -32.39 14.13 -20.60
CA ASN A 20 -33.78 13.92 -20.13
C ASN A 20 -35.03 14.52 -20.82
N GLY A 21 -36.09 13.68 -20.85
CA GLY A 21 -37.48 14.10 -20.65
C GLY A 21 -38.55 13.11 -21.16
N GLY A 22 -39.26 12.41 -20.26
CA GLY A 22 -40.63 11.90 -20.53
C GLY A 22 -41.68 12.99 -20.23
N PRO A 23 -42.98 12.70 -19.95
CA PRO A 23 -43.79 11.48 -20.13
C PRO A 23 -45.17 11.75 -20.82
N THR A 24 -45.98 10.71 -21.04
CA THR A 24 -47.48 10.62 -21.17
C THR A 24 -47.78 9.33 -21.96
N GLY A 25 -48.79 8.48 -21.75
CA GLY A 25 -49.90 8.36 -20.80
C GLY A 25 -50.90 7.32 -21.39
N LEU A 26 -51.50 6.50 -20.51
CA LEU A 26 -52.83 5.85 -20.61
C LEU A 26 -53.11 4.64 -21.55
N GLY A 27 -53.72 3.61 -20.92
CA GLY A 27 -54.65 2.62 -21.51
C GLY A 27 -53.99 1.36 -22.06
N GLY A 28 -54.41 0.12 -21.81
CA GLY A 28 -55.60 -0.46 -21.18
C GLY A 28 -55.77 -1.89 -21.73
N GLY A 29 -56.29 -2.83 -20.91
CA GLY A 29 -56.73 -4.18 -21.33
C GLY A 29 -55.59 -5.16 -21.68
N GLY A 30 -55.57 -6.43 -21.32
CA GLY A 30 -56.66 -7.34 -21.01
C GLY A 30 -56.51 -8.58 -21.89
N SER A 31 -56.34 -9.74 -21.25
CA SER A 31 -56.71 -11.08 -21.72
C SER A 31 -55.73 -11.92 -22.56
N HIS A 32 -55.32 -13.02 -21.90
CA HIS A 32 -55.16 -14.41 -22.37
C HIS A 32 -54.21 -14.75 -23.54
N GLY A 33 -53.16 -15.50 -23.17
CA GLY A 33 -53.07 -16.90 -23.58
C GLY A 33 -52.01 -17.24 -24.61
N GLY A 34 -50.96 -17.93 -24.17
CA GLY A 34 -50.15 -18.81 -25.01
C GLY A 34 -48.65 -18.66 -24.82
N GLY A 35 -47.96 -19.77 -24.55
CA GLY A 35 -46.53 -19.88 -24.83
C GLY A 35 -45.66 -20.18 -23.62
N VAL A 36 -45.53 -21.48 -23.36
CA VAL A 36 -44.50 -22.17 -22.56
C VAL A 36 -43.10 -21.57 -22.80
N GLY A 37 -42.41 -21.22 -21.70
CA GLY A 37 -41.01 -20.80 -21.71
C GLY A 37 -40.43 -20.87 -20.29
N SER A 38 -39.66 -21.93 -20.05
CA SER A 38 -38.96 -22.29 -18.82
C SER A 38 -37.94 -21.24 -18.35
N GLY A 39 -37.96 -20.91 -17.06
CA GLY A 39 -36.92 -20.12 -16.38
C GLY A 39 -36.92 -20.40 -14.88
N GLU A 40 -36.01 -21.26 -14.45
CA GLU A 40 -35.71 -21.56 -13.05
C GLU A 40 -35.15 -20.31 -12.34
N GLY A 41 -35.81 -19.90 -11.27
CA GLY A 41 -35.28 -19.00 -10.25
C GLY A 41 -35.57 -19.61 -8.89
N ALA A 42 -34.66 -20.45 -8.40
CA ALA A 42 -34.81 -21.25 -7.20
C ALA A 42 -35.05 -20.38 -5.95
N PHE A 43 -36.29 -20.37 -5.45
CA PHE A 43 -36.61 -19.93 -4.09
C PHE A 43 -35.97 -20.92 -3.10
N LYS A 44 -34.74 -20.63 -2.66
CA LYS A 44 -34.10 -21.41 -1.60
C LYS A 44 -34.83 -21.15 -0.29
N VAL A 45 -35.50 -22.18 0.22
CA VAL A 45 -36.05 -22.20 1.57
C VAL A 45 -34.88 -22.14 2.54
N ALA A 46 -34.77 -21.04 3.29
CA ALA A 46 -33.70 -20.86 4.27
C ALA A 46 -34.09 -21.42 5.64
N SER A 47 -35.38 -21.41 5.98
CA SER A 47 -35.89 -22.03 7.20
C SER A 47 -37.36 -22.44 7.07
N GLN A 48 -37.79 -23.41 7.87
CA GLN A 48 -39.19 -23.82 8.00
C GLN A 48 -39.63 -23.77 9.46
N ARG A 49 -40.87 -23.34 9.71
CA ARG A 49 -41.50 -23.32 11.03
C ARG A 49 -42.87 -23.97 10.98
N SER A 50 -43.19 -24.78 11.99
CA SER A 50 -44.54 -25.32 12.15
C SER A 50 -45.33 -24.40 13.07
N GLU A 51 -46.41 -23.81 12.55
CA GLU A 51 -47.31 -22.94 13.30
C GLU A 51 -48.75 -23.37 13.02
N GLY A 52 -49.50 -23.74 14.07
CA GLY A 52 -50.93 -24.06 13.96
C GLY A 52 -51.29 -25.23 13.02
N GLY A 53 -50.39 -26.22 12.85
CA GLY A 53 -50.61 -27.36 11.95
C GLY A 53 -50.24 -27.10 10.48
N TRP A 54 -49.59 -25.98 10.20
CA TRP A 54 -49.04 -25.63 8.90
C TRP A 54 -47.51 -25.54 8.95
N LEU A 55 -46.85 -26.08 7.94
CA LEU A 55 -45.41 -25.95 7.75
C LEU A 55 -45.13 -24.75 6.84
N ASN A 56 -44.71 -23.66 7.45
CA ASN A 56 -44.37 -22.38 6.82
C ASN A 56 -42.89 -22.38 6.40
N SER A 57 -42.60 -21.99 5.16
CA SER A 57 -41.25 -21.86 4.59
C SER A 57 -40.89 -20.38 4.44
N TYR A 58 -39.67 -20.01 4.82
CA TYR A 58 -39.19 -18.62 4.78
C TYR A 58 -37.91 -18.49 3.95
N ASN A 59 -37.74 -17.34 3.29
CA ASN A 59 -36.48 -16.99 2.63
C ASN A 59 -35.42 -16.51 3.64
N ALA A 60 -34.19 -16.26 3.16
CA ALA A 60 -33.08 -15.81 4.01
C ALA A 60 -33.32 -14.44 4.68
N ALA A 61 -34.27 -13.65 4.19
CA ALA A 61 -34.67 -12.37 4.79
C ALA A 61 -35.83 -12.51 5.81
N GLY A 62 -36.29 -13.73 6.10
CA GLY A 62 -37.35 -14.01 7.08
C GLY A 62 -38.77 -13.80 6.57
N GLN A 63 -38.98 -13.65 5.26
CA GLN A 63 -40.31 -13.50 4.66
C GLN A 63 -40.92 -14.86 4.35
N LEU A 64 -42.23 -15.02 4.62
CA LEU A 64 -42.98 -16.25 4.32
C LEU A 64 -43.10 -16.42 2.81
N ILE A 65 -42.62 -17.56 2.30
CA ILE A 65 -42.62 -17.89 0.87
C ILE A 65 -43.48 -19.12 0.53
N GLY A 66 -43.99 -19.85 1.53
CA GLY A 66 -44.94 -20.95 1.29
C GLY A 66 -45.47 -21.56 2.58
N SER A 67 -46.65 -22.18 2.54
CA SER A 67 -47.28 -22.85 3.69
C SER A 67 -48.00 -24.12 3.27
N THR A 68 -47.69 -25.25 3.92
CA THR A 68 -48.27 -26.56 3.58
C THR A 68 -48.90 -27.21 4.81
N ARG A 69 -50.16 -27.68 4.70
CA ARG A 69 -50.91 -28.29 5.81
C ARG A 69 -50.36 -29.67 6.14
N GLN A 70 -50.01 -29.92 7.39
CA GLN A 70 -49.46 -31.20 7.82
C GLN A 70 -50.62 -32.19 8.05
N SER A 71 -50.86 -33.10 7.09
CA SER A 71 -51.92 -34.12 7.19
C SER A 71 -51.47 -35.28 8.08
N GLY A 72 -51.83 -35.24 9.37
CA GLY A 72 -51.69 -36.37 10.29
C GLY A 72 -52.98 -37.18 10.36
N ASN A 73 -52.94 -38.42 9.86
CA ASN A 73 -53.98 -39.43 10.08
C ASN A 73 -53.98 -39.80 11.56
N GLY A 74 -55.12 -39.65 12.23
CA GLY A 74 -55.29 -39.97 13.64
C GLY A 74 -55.50 -41.46 13.90
N SER A 75 -54.98 -41.93 15.03
CA SER A 75 -55.49 -43.10 15.76
C SER A 75 -55.14 -42.92 17.22
N GLY A 76 -56.17 -42.84 18.06
CA GLY A 76 -56.09 -42.40 19.44
C GLY A 76 -55.31 -43.31 20.37
N ASN A 77 -54.80 -42.69 21.44
CA ASN A 77 -54.70 -43.34 22.73
C ASN A 77 -54.81 -42.27 23.82
N SER A 78 -55.90 -42.32 24.58
CA SER A 78 -56.03 -41.62 25.85
C SER A 78 -55.05 -42.24 26.85
N GLY A 79 -54.01 -41.52 27.22
CA GLY A 79 -53.03 -42.00 28.17
C GLY A 79 -52.14 -40.91 28.71
N ASN A 80 -52.47 -40.47 29.93
CA ASN A 80 -51.56 -39.90 30.92
C ASN A 80 -50.88 -38.56 30.58
N GLY A 81 -51.49 -37.47 31.07
CA GLY A 81 -50.79 -36.20 31.30
C GLY A 81 -49.67 -36.40 32.32
N GLY A 82 -48.47 -35.87 31.99
CA GLY A 82 -47.36 -35.81 32.95
C GLY A 82 -45.96 -35.71 32.37
N GLY A 83 -45.72 -36.03 31.09
CA GLY A 83 -44.36 -36.18 30.55
C GLY A 83 -43.87 -35.19 29.48
N SER A 84 -44.74 -34.45 28.78
CA SER A 84 -44.34 -33.72 27.56
C SER A 84 -43.73 -32.33 27.82
N ALA A 85 -44.20 -31.60 28.83
CA ALA A 85 -43.79 -30.21 29.06
C ALA A 85 -42.31 -30.08 29.47
N ASN A 86 -41.75 -31.10 30.14
CA ASN A 86 -40.33 -31.09 30.52
C ASN A 86 -39.40 -31.26 29.32
N ASN A 87 -39.77 -32.08 28.33
CA ASN A 87 -38.95 -32.33 27.14
C ASN A 87 -38.93 -31.12 26.20
N ASP A 88 -40.05 -30.41 26.07
CA ASP A 88 -40.13 -29.19 25.26
C ASP A 88 -39.40 -28.01 25.91
N ALA A 89 -39.48 -27.89 27.24
CA ALA A 89 -38.73 -26.90 28.01
C ALA A 89 -37.21 -27.17 27.97
N GLU A 90 -36.79 -28.42 28.04
CA GLU A 90 -35.38 -28.83 27.93
C GLU A 90 -34.84 -28.56 26.51
N LYS A 91 -35.62 -28.86 25.47
CA LYS A 91 -35.27 -28.55 24.07
C LYS A 91 -35.18 -27.04 23.82
N ALA A 92 -36.08 -26.25 24.40
CA ALA A 92 -36.01 -24.79 24.34
C ALA A 92 -34.78 -24.23 25.07
N ARG A 93 -34.39 -24.83 26.21
CA ARG A 93 -33.19 -24.45 26.95
C ARG A 93 -31.91 -24.76 26.17
N LEU A 94 -31.84 -25.94 25.56
CA LEU A 94 -30.71 -26.34 24.70
C LEU A 94 -30.58 -25.43 23.46
N ALA A 95 -31.71 -25.08 22.82
CA ALA A 95 -31.71 -24.13 21.70
C ALA A 95 -31.28 -22.71 22.12
N ALA A 96 -31.68 -22.25 23.31
CA ALA A 96 -31.25 -20.97 23.85
C ALA A 96 -29.76 -20.95 24.22
N GLU A 97 -29.22 -22.06 24.72
CA GLU A 97 -27.80 -22.23 25.04
C GLU A 97 -26.93 -22.33 23.78
N GLU A 98 -27.41 -22.99 22.73
CA GLU A 98 -26.78 -23.00 21.41
C GLU A 98 -26.80 -21.62 20.76
N ALA A 99 -27.92 -20.89 20.82
CA ALA A 99 -28.00 -19.51 20.35
C ALA A 99 -27.03 -18.58 21.10
N LYS A 100 -26.86 -18.78 22.42
CA LYS A 100 -25.86 -18.05 23.22
C LYS A 100 -24.43 -18.35 22.76
N ARG A 101 -24.08 -19.63 22.54
CA ARG A 101 -22.75 -20.02 22.02
C ARG A 101 -22.49 -19.44 20.63
N GLN A 102 -23.49 -19.49 19.74
CA GLN A 102 -23.37 -18.89 18.41
C GLN A 102 -23.21 -17.36 18.49
N ALA A 103 -23.91 -16.68 19.40
CA ALA A 103 -23.76 -15.25 19.63
C ALA A 103 -22.37 -14.90 20.19
N GLU A 104 -21.85 -15.70 21.12
CA GLU A 104 -20.51 -15.54 21.69
C GLU A 104 -19.42 -15.78 20.64
N GLU A 105 -19.52 -16.84 19.83
CA GLU A 105 -18.63 -17.06 18.69
C GLU A 105 -18.69 -15.92 17.67
N ALA A 106 -19.88 -15.38 17.38
CA ALA A 106 -20.02 -14.25 16.49
C ALA A 106 -19.36 -12.97 17.06
N GLU A 107 -19.48 -12.74 18.37
CA GLU A 107 -18.81 -11.61 19.03
C GLU A 107 -17.28 -11.78 19.03
N ILE A 108 -16.77 -12.98 19.30
CA ILE A 108 -15.34 -13.30 19.21
C ILE A 108 -14.82 -13.05 17.79
N LYS A 109 -15.54 -13.53 16.77
CA LYS A 109 -15.20 -13.28 15.36
C LYS A 109 -15.22 -11.78 15.04
N ARG A 110 -16.19 -11.02 15.56
CA ARG A 110 -16.25 -9.57 15.37
C ARG A 110 -15.05 -8.87 15.99
N LYS A 111 -14.71 -9.19 17.25
CA LYS A 111 -13.53 -8.63 17.91
C LYS A 111 -12.24 -8.98 17.19
N ALA A 112 -12.08 -10.23 16.76
CA ALA A 112 -10.94 -10.66 15.97
C ALA A 112 -10.83 -9.89 14.64
N ALA A 113 -11.96 -9.63 13.95
CA ALA A 113 -11.98 -8.84 12.73
C ALA A 113 -11.67 -7.36 12.98
N GLU A 114 -12.19 -6.78 14.06
CA GLU A 114 -11.86 -5.40 14.48
C GLU A 114 -10.36 -5.26 14.79
N ASP A 115 -9.78 -6.21 15.52
CA ASP A 115 -8.35 -6.19 15.87
C ASP A 115 -7.45 -6.45 14.66
N ALA A 116 -7.86 -7.32 13.74
CA ALA A 116 -7.18 -7.48 12.45
C ALA A 116 -7.20 -6.18 11.63
N ALA A 117 -8.34 -5.48 11.58
CA ALA A 117 -8.45 -4.20 10.87
C ALA A 117 -7.55 -3.11 11.48
N LYS A 118 -7.44 -3.05 12.82
CA LYS A 118 -6.49 -2.14 13.49
C LYS A 118 -5.04 -2.49 13.16
N TRP A 119 -4.71 -3.79 13.16
CA TRP A 119 -3.38 -4.26 12.81
C TRP A 119 -3.04 -3.88 11.36
N ASP A 120 -3.94 -4.16 10.41
CA ASP A 120 -3.74 -3.85 9.00
C ASP A 120 -3.54 -2.33 8.77
N ALA A 121 -4.28 -1.49 9.51
CA ALA A 121 -4.11 -0.04 9.46
C ALA A 121 -2.74 0.44 9.99
N ALA A 122 -2.17 -0.28 10.96
CA ALA A 122 -0.86 0.02 11.53
C ALA A 122 0.31 -0.56 10.73
N HIS A 123 0.07 -1.55 9.86
CA HIS A 123 1.09 -2.30 9.11
C HIS A 123 0.80 -2.26 7.59
N PRO A 124 0.74 -1.07 6.98
CA PRO A 124 0.31 -0.92 5.59
C PRO A 124 1.27 -1.58 4.58
N VAL A 125 2.57 -1.68 4.90
CA VAL A 125 3.56 -2.35 4.03
C VAL A 125 3.30 -3.85 4.00
N GLU A 126 3.13 -4.46 5.16
CA GLU A 126 2.87 -5.88 5.33
C GLU A 126 1.54 -6.30 4.68
N VAL A 127 0.52 -5.43 4.75
CA VAL A 127 -0.75 -5.61 4.04
C VAL A 127 -0.54 -5.59 2.53
N ALA A 128 0.21 -4.63 2.00
CA ALA A 128 0.49 -4.54 0.57
C ALA A 128 1.36 -5.72 0.08
N GLU A 129 2.32 -6.20 0.88
CA GLU A 129 3.09 -7.42 0.60
C GLU A 129 2.21 -8.66 0.55
N ARG A 130 1.26 -8.79 1.48
CA ARG A 130 0.27 -9.87 1.49
C ARG A 130 -0.54 -9.89 0.19
N GLN A 131 -0.98 -8.73 -0.30
CA GLN A 131 -1.72 -8.64 -1.56
C GLN A 131 -0.89 -9.10 -2.77
N VAL A 132 0.40 -8.73 -2.84
CA VAL A 132 1.31 -9.21 -3.89
C VAL A 132 1.48 -10.73 -3.82
N ASN A 133 1.65 -11.27 -2.62
CA ASN A 133 1.80 -12.70 -2.40
C ASN A 133 0.52 -13.48 -2.77
N GLU A 134 -0.66 -12.98 -2.41
CA GLU A 134 -1.94 -13.56 -2.80
C GLU A 134 -2.13 -13.54 -4.32
N ALA A 135 -1.78 -12.45 -4.99
CA ALA A 135 -1.83 -12.36 -6.45
C ALA A 135 -0.88 -13.38 -7.12
N GLN A 136 0.33 -13.56 -6.58
CA GLN A 136 1.28 -14.56 -7.06
C GLN A 136 0.75 -15.99 -6.87
N GLN A 137 0.18 -16.31 -5.70
CA GLN A 137 -0.41 -17.64 -5.45
C GLN A 137 -1.55 -17.96 -6.42
N ARG A 138 -2.42 -16.98 -6.71
CA ARG A 138 -3.50 -17.16 -7.70
C ARG A 138 -2.95 -17.39 -9.11
N MET A 139 -1.87 -16.69 -9.48
CA MET A 139 -1.18 -16.94 -10.75
C MET A 139 -0.60 -18.36 -10.82
N ASP A 140 0.06 -18.82 -9.75
CA ASP A 140 0.66 -20.16 -9.70
C ASP A 140 -0.41 -21.25 -9.83
N GLN A 141 -1.55 -21.09 -9.16
CA GLN A 141 -2.69 -22.00 -9.30
C GLN A 141 -3.21 -22.04 -10.74
N ALA A 142 -3.39 -20.87 -11.37
CA ALA A 142 -3.89 -20.82 -12.75
C ALA A 142 -2.89 -21.37 -13.78
N LEU A 143 -1.58 -21.28 -13.52
CA LEU A 143 -0.55 -21.94 -14.32
C LEU A 143 -0.67 -23.46 -14.22
N GLN A 144 -0.91 -24.00 -13.02
CA GLN A 144 -1.13 -25.43 -12.82
C GLN A 144 -2.41 -25.91 -13.53
N ASP A 145 -3.50 -25.14 -13.42
CA ASP A 145 -4.77 -25.46 -14.08
C ASP A 145 -4.61 -25.48 -15.61
N LYS A 146 -3.90 -24.49 -16.16
CA LYS A 146 -3.58 -24.42 -17.59
C LYS A 146 -2.78 -25.65 -18.03
N SER A 147 -1.69 -25.95 -17.35
CA SER A 147 -0.83 -27.10 -17.65
C SER A 147 -1.63 -28.42 -17.60
N SER A 148 -2.49 -28.57 -16.60
CA SER A 148 -3.36 -29.73 -16.43
C SER A 148 -4.39 -29.87 -17.58
N ALA A 149 -4.93 -28.75 -18.07
CA ALA A 149 -5.84 -28.74 -19.22
C ALA A 149 -5.12 -29.06 -20.54
N GLU A 150 -3.90 -28.55 -20.73
CA GLU A 150 -3.06 -28.87 -21.90
C GLU A 150 -2.68 -30.35 -21.92
N GLN A 151 -2.34 -30.93 -20.77
CA GLN A 151 -2.04 -32.36 -20.65
C GLN A 151 -3.28 -33.23 -20.95
N ARG A 152 -4.46 -32.85 -20.46
CA ARG A 152 -5.72 -33.52 -20.81
C ARG A 152 -5.98 -33.49 -22.31
N ALA A 153 -5.80 -32.33 -22.96
CA ALA A 153 -5.95 -32.20 -24.41
C ALA A 153 -5.00 -33.15 -25.16
N ALA A 154 -3.72 -33.18 -24.79
CA ALA A 154 -2.73 -34.05 -25.42
C ALA A 154 -3.06 -35.54 -25.24
N ASN A 155 -3.57 -35.93 -24.07
CA ASN A 155 -4.00 -37.31 -23.82
C ASN A 155 -5.19 -37.70 -24.71
N HIS A 156 -6.22 -36.85 -24.80
CA HIS A 156 -7.38 -37.09 -25.67
C HIS A 156 -6.97 -37.18 -27.14
N ASP A 157 -6.06 -36.32 -27.61
CA ASP A 157 -5.53 -36.38 -28.97
C ASP A 157 -4.77 -37.69 -29.23
N ALA A 158 -3.97 -38.15 -28.27
CA ALA A 158 -3.25 -39.42 -28.37
C ALA A 158 -4.20 -40.62 -28.48
N VAL A 159 -5.25 -40.66 -27.66
CA VAL A 159 -6.29 -41.70 -27.71
C VAL A 159 -7.04 -41.65 -29.04
N ALA A 160 -7.45 -40.47 -29.49
CA ALA A 160 -8.13 -40.29 -30.77
C ALA A 160 -7.29 -40.78 -31.96
N ASN A 161 -5.99 -40.47 -31.96
CA ASN A 161 -5.06 -40.93 -32.99
C ASN A 161 -4.87 -42.45 -32.94
N GLY A 162 -4.77 -43.04 -31.75
CA GLY A 162 -4.72 -44.48 -31.57
C GLY A 162 -5.94 -45.18 -32.16
N LEU A 163 -7.15 -44.70 -31.82
CA LEU A 163 -8.41 -45.22 -32.36
C LEU A 163 -8.48 -45.06 -33.89
N GLN A 164 -8.06 -43.91 -34.42
CA GLN A 164 -8.07 -43.65 -35.87
C GLN A 164 -7.14 -44.59 -36.65
N ASN A 165 -5.98 -44.92 -36.09
CA ASN A 165 -5.02 -45.85 -36.71
C ASN A 165 -5.61 -47.26 -36.87
N GLU A 166 -6.59 -47.64 -36.04
CA GLU A 166 -7.29 -48.93 -36.12
C GLU A 166 -8.49 -48.93 -37.08
N VAL A 167 -9.02 -47.76 -37.45
CA VAL A 167 -10.18 -47.66 -38.38
C VAL A 167 -9.80 -48.16 -39.77
N SER A 168 -8.69 -47.67 -40.33
CA SER A 168 -8.22 -48.03 -41.68
C SER A 168 -8.03 -49.54 -41.91
N PRO A 169 -7.34 -50.30 -41.03
CA PRO A 169 -7.22 -51.75 -41.21
C PRO A 169 -8.56 -52.48 -41.09
N LEU A 170 -9.44 -52.07 -40.16
CA LEU A 170 -10.76 -52.68 -40.02
C LEU A 170 -11.64 -52.48 -41.27
N LEU A 171 -11.60 -51.29 -41.88
CA LEU A 171 -12.30 -51.03 -43.14
C LEU A 171 -11.74 -51.86 -44.29
N LYS A 172 -10.42 -52.04 -44.35
CA LYS A 172 -9.78 -52.90 -45.34
C LYS A 172 -10.21 -54.36 -45.17
N GLU A 173 -10.15 -54.90 -43.95
CA GLU A 173 -10.64 -56.25 -43.65
C GLU A 173 -12.13 -56.42 -43.98
N ALA A 174 -12.97 -55.43 -43.64
CA ALA A 174 -14.39 -55.46 -43.98
C ALA A 174 -14.62 -55.53 -45.49
N GLN A 175 -13.82 -54.81 -46.28
CA GLN A 175 -13.88 -54.84 -47.73
C GLN A 175 -13.41 -56.20 -48.29
N GLU A 176 -12.32 -56.76 -47.76
CA GLU A 176 -11.84 -58.08 -48.17
C GLU A 176 -12.88 -59.18 -47.93
N PHE A 177 -13.58 -59.18 -46.79
CA PHE A 177 -14.69 -60.11 -46.53
C PHE A 177 -15.89 -59.88 -47.45
N ARG A 178 -16.20 -58.61 -47.76
CA ARG A 178 -17.26 -58.25 -48.70
C ARG A 178 -16.97 -58.73 -50.12
N ASP A 179 -15.72 -58.61 -50.57
CA ASP A 179 -15.28 -59.08 -51.89
C ASP A 179 -15.34 -60.62 -51.99
N LYS A 180 -14.90 -61.32 -50.94
CA LYS A 180 -15.05 -62.79 -50.84
C LYS A 180 -16.52 -63.22 -50.90
N PHE A 181 -17.41 -62.54 -50.16
CA PHE A 181 -18.85 -62.78 -50.24
C PHE A 181 -19.39 -62.56 -51.66
N ALA A 182 -19.04 -61.45 -52.31
CA ALA A 182 -19.49 -61.14 -53.66
C ALA A 182 -19.05 -62.19 -54.69
N ASN A 183 -17.84 -62.73 -54.55
CA ASN A 183 -17.33 -63.81 -55.40
C ASN A 183 -18.08 -65.13 -55.17
N LEU A 184 -18.32 -65.51 -53.90
CA LEU A 184 -19.14 -66.69 -53.57
C LEU A 184 -20.56 -66.56 -54.13
N ALA A 185 -21.18 -65.39 -53.96
CA ALA A 185 -22.52 -65.12 -54.47
C ALA A 185 -22.61 -65.24 -56.00
N LYS A 186 -21.62 -64.71 -56.74
CA LYS A 186 -21.51 -64.87 -58.19
C LYS A 186 -21.34 -66.34 -58.61
N GLY A 187 -20.71 -67.16 -57.77
CA GLY A 187 -20.51 -68.60 -57.98
C GLY A 187 -21.72 -69.47 -57.62
N GLY A 188 -22.90 -68.89 -57.35
CA GLY A 188 -24.12 -69.64 -57.01
C GLY A 188 -24.26 -70.01 -55.54
N ALA A 189 -23.39 -69.53 -54.65
CA ALA A 189 -23.43 -69.83 -53.22
C ALA A 189 -24.67 -69.26 -52.50
N LEU A 190 -25.55 -68.53 -53.18
CA LEU A 190 -26.82 -68.08 -52.62
C LEU A 190 -27.96 -69.11 -52.82
N ASP A 191 -27.70 -70.22 -53.51
CA ASP A 191 -28.64 -71.33 -53.63
C ASP A 191 -28.73 -72.12 -52.30
N PRO A 192 -29.89 -72.13 -51.62
CA PRO A 192 -30.08 -72.85 -50.36
C PRO A 192 -29.95 -74.37 -50.51
N SER A 193 -30.03 -74.91 -51.72
CA SER A 193 -29.87 -76.34 -52.01
C SER A 193 -28.43 -76.82 -51.91
N ILE A 194 -27.46 -75.91 -51.75
CA ILE A 194 -26.04 -76.21 -51.48
C ILE A 194 -25.63 -75.63 -50.11
N PRO A 195 -26.00 -76.30 -48.98
CA PRO A 195 -25.93 -75.70 -47.65
C PRO A 195 -24.54 -75.20 -47.24
N ALA A 196 -23.48 -75.93 -47.60
CA ALA A 196 -22.12 -75.57 -47.22
C ALA A 196 -21.66 -74.22 -47.83
N LEU A 197 -21.93 -74.01 -49.14
CA LEU A 197 -21.58 -72.76 -49.81
C LEU A 197 -22.47 -71.60 -49.33
N TYR A 198 -23.76 -71.88 -49.11
CA TYR A 198 -24.71 -70.92 -48.54
C TYR A 198 -24.29 -70.41 -47.16
N HIS A 199 -23.95 -71.31 -46.24
CA HIS A 199 -23.46 -70.93 -44.91
C HIS A 199 -22.13 -70.18 -44.96
N MET A 200 -21.22 -70.56 -45.86
CA MET A 200 -19.94 -69.86 -46.04
C MET A 200 -20.16 -68.42 -46.52
N ALA A 201 -21.04 -68.20 -47.50
CA ALA A 201 -21.37 -66.87 -48.00
C ALA A 201 -21.98 -65.98 -46.89
N LEU A 202 -22.95 -66.50 -46.14
CA LEU A 202 -23.55 -65.77 -45.02
C LEU A 202 -22.53 -65.40 -43.94
N THR A 203 -21.58 -66.30 -43.64
CA THR A 203 -20.52 -66.04 -42.66
C THR A 203 -19.61 -64.89 -43.11
N MET A 204 -19.16 -64.88 -44.37
CA MET A 204 -18.32 -63.80 -44.92
C MET A 204 -19.05 -62.44 -44.89
N ASN A 205 -20.36 -62.42 -45.21
CA ASN A 205 -21.15 -61.19 -45.15
C ASN A 205 -21.34 -60.69 -43.70
N ALA A 206 -21.54 -61.61 -42.75
CA ALA A 206 -21.63 -61.29 -41.33
C ALA A 206 -20.31 -60.73 -40.80
N GLU A 207 -19.16 -61.30 -41.19
CA GLU A 207 -17.83 -60.82 -40.80
C GLU A 207 -17.53 -59.44 -41.39
N ALA A 208 -17.83 -59.21 -42.68
CA ALA A 208 -17.73 -57.89 -43.30
C ALA A 208 -18.53 -56.83 -42.53
N SER A 209 -19.76 -57.18 -42.14
CA SER A 209 -20.66 -56.28 -41.39
C SER A 209 -20.12 -55.99 -39.99
N ARG A 210 -19.63 -57.01 -39.26
CA ARG A 210 -19.02 -56.85 -37.93
C ARG A 210 -17.79 -55.96 -37.98
N LYS A 211 -16.89 -56.16 -38.95
CA LYS A 211 -15.67 -55.36 -39.12
C LYS A 211 -16.00 -53.90 -39.44
N LYS A 212 -16.98 -53.67 -40.32
CA LYS A 212 -17.47 -52.32 -40.60
C LYS A 212 -18.08 -51.65 -39.37
N GLN A 213 -18.95 -52.35 -38.63
CA GLN A 213 -19.53 -51.81 -37.39
C GLN A 213 -18.45 -51.47 -36.35
N ALA A 214 -17.43 -52.31 -36.20
CA ALA A 214 -16.29 -52.03 -35.31
C ALA A 214 -15.50 -50.79 -35.76
N ALA A 215 -15.28 -50.62 -37.07
CA ALA A 215 -14.64 -49.42 -37.61
C ALA A 215 -15.47 -48.15 -37.34
N ASP A 216 -16.79 -48.20 -37.59
CA ASP A 216 -17.71 -47.08 -37.37
C ASP A 216 -17.76 -46.70 -35.87
N GLN A 217 -17.79 -47.69 -34.96
CA GLN A 217 -17.71 -47.47 -33.52
C GLN A 217 -16.39 -46.80 -33.11
N LYS A 218 -15.24 -47.29 -33.60
CA LYS A 218 -13.94 -46.68 -33.31
C LYS A 218 -13.82 -45.26 -33.87
N GLN A 219 -14.38 -45.01 -35.06
CA GLN A 219 -14.42 -43.68 -35.65
C GLN A 219 -15.27 -42.72 -34.81
N ALA A 220 -16.43 -43.16 -34.31
CA ALA A 220 -17.28 -42.38 -33.42
C ALA A 220 -16.55 -42.05 -32.10
N SER A 221 -15.90 -43.04 -31.48
CA SER A 221 -15.09 -42.82 -30.28
C SER A 221 -13.93 -41.86 -30.53
N ALA A 222 -13.20 -42.00 -31.65
CA ALA A 222 -12.12 -41.07 -32.02
C ALA A 222 -12.62 -39.63 -32.18
N ASN A 223 -13.82 -39.45 -32.76
CA ASN A 223 -14.42 -38.13 -32.91
C ASN A 223 -14.85 -37.54 -31.54
N SER A 224 -15.37 -38.38 -30.64
CA SER A 224 -15.69 -37.97 -29.26
C SER A 224 -14.45 -37.52 -28.51
N GLU A 225 -13.35 -38.27 -28.61
CA GLU A 225 -12.07 -37.92 -27.99
C GLU A 225 -11.50 -36.61 -28.55
N ARG A 226 -11.59 -36.38 -29.87
CA ARG A 226 -11.21 -35.08 -30.47
C ARG A 226 -12.05 -33.93 -29.94
N ALA A 227 -13.35 -34.13 -29.73
CA ALA A 227 -14.22 -33.11 -29.15
C ALA A 227 -13.79 -32.79 -27.69
N ALA A 228 -13.47 -33.81 -26.89
CA ALA A 228 -12.94 -33.62 -25.54
C ALA A 228 -11.57 -32.92 -25.52
N ALA A 229 -10.70 -33.21 -26.49
CA ALA A 229 -9.43 -32.51 -26.67
C ALA A 229 -9.65 -31.01 -26.96
N VAL A 230 -10.58 -30.67 -27.85
CA VAL A 230 -10.94 -29.27 -28.15
C VAL A 230 -11.48 -28.56 -26.92
N GLN A 231 -12.35 -29.21 -26.14
CA GLN A 231 -12.84 -28.64 -24.87
C GLN A 231 -11.68 -28.35 -23.91
N SER A 232 -10.76 -29.29 -23.74
CA SER A 232 -9.59 -29.12 -22.87
C SER A 232 -8.67 -27.98 -23.34
N ARG A 233 -8.50 -27.82 -24.67
CA ARG A 233 -7.77 -26.67 -25.24
C ARG A 233 -8.48 -25.34 -24.98
N ASN A 234 -9.82 -25.31 -25.05
CA ASN A 234 -10.61 -24.12 -24.72
C ASN A 234 -10.44 -23.74 -23.24
N GLU A 235 -10.42 -24.73 -22.33
CA GLU A 235 -10.13 -24.51 -20.91
C GLU A 235 -8.71 -23.93 -20.70
N ALA A 236 -7.70 -24.47 -21.38
CA ALA A 236 -6.33 -23.94 -21.33
C ALA A 236 -6.22 -22.50 -21.89
N ASN A 237 -6.96 -22.19 -22.95
CA ASN A 237 -7.04 -20.84 -23.53
C ASN A 237 -7.71 -19.86 -22.56
N ALA A 238 -8.81 -20.28 -21.91
CA ALA A 238 -9.48 -19.47 -20.89
C ALA A 238 -8.56 -19.21 -19.68
N ALA A 239 -7.82 -20.23 -19.23
CA ALA A 239 -6.81 -20.07 -18.17
C ALA A 239 -5.69 -19.10 -18.58
N SER A 240 -5.26 -19.14 -19.86
CA SER A 240 -4.27 -18.21 -20.39
C SER A 240 -4.74 -16.75 -20.37
N GLN A 241 -6.01 -16.49 -20.69
CA GLN A 241 -6.59 -15.15 -20.62
C GLN A 241 -6.68 -14.64 -19.18
N ARG A 242 -7.09 -15.50 -18.24
CA ARG A 242 -7.12 -15.17 -16.81
C ARG A 242 -5.72 -14.87 -16.28
N LEU A 243 -4.71 -15.63 -16.70
CA LEU A 243 -3.31 -15.40 -16.32
C LEU A 243 -2.83 -14.01 -16.70
N GLU A 244 -3.23 -13.51 -17.86
CA GLU A 244 -2.88 -12.14 -18.27
C GLU A 244 -3.55 -11.10 -17.37
N GLN A 245 -4.82 -11.29 -17.00
CA GLN A 245 -5.50 -10.41 -16.05
C GLN A 245 -4.82 -10.43 -14.68
N MET A 246 -4.49 -11.61 -14.15
CA MET A 246 -3.79 -11.75 -12.87
C MET A 246 -2.38 -11.17 -12.88
N ARG A 247 -1.65 -11.24 -14.01
CA ARG A 247 -0.38 -10.54 -14.18
C ARG A 247 -0.54 -9.03 -14.05
N GLN A 248 -1.57 -8.46 -14.68
CA GLN A 248 -1.84 -7.03 -14.55
C GLN A 248 -2.24 -6.65 -13.11
N GLU A 249 -3.01 -7.49 -12.42
CA GLU A 249 -3.32 -7.30 -11.00
C GLU A 249 -2.07 -7.35 -10.13
N LYS A 250 -1.17 -8.30 -10.37
CA LYS A 250 0.10 -8.40 -9.67
C LYS A 250 0.97 -7.16 -9.89
N ILE A 251 1.11 -6.69 -11.13
CA ILE A 251 1.85 -5.45 -11.44
C ILE A 251 1.25 -4.26 -10.69
N LYS A 252 -0.07 -4.15 -10.62
CA LYS A 252 -0.74 -3.09 -9.85
C LYS A 252 -0.48 -3.22 -8.34
N ALA A 253 -0.51 -4.45 -7.80
CA ALA A 253 -0.19 -4.70 -6.40
C ALA A 253 1.27 -4.38 -6.07
N GLU A 254 2.23 -4.73 -6.94
CA GLU A 254 3.64 -4.38 -6.79
C GLU A 254 3.87 -2.86 -6.86
N ALA A 255 3.20 -2.17 -7.79
CA ALA A 255 3.22 -0.72 -7.87
C ALA A 255 2.65 -0.06 -6.60
N HIS A 256 1.54 -0.61 -6.08
CA HIS A 256 0.96 -0.15 -4.82
C HIS A 256 1.90 -0.37 -3.63
N LEU A 257 2.52 -1.54 -3.51
CA LEU A 257 3.51 -1.84 -2.48
C LEU A 257 4.68 -0.84 -2.50
N ASN A 258 5.21 -0.54 -3.68
CA ASN A 258 6.29 0.43 -3.81
C ASN A 258 5.84 1.84 -3.39
N ALA A 259 4.63 2.27 -3.78
CA ALA A 259 4.08 3.55 -3.36
C ALA A 259 3.87 3.63 -1.83
N VAL A 260 3.37 2.54 -1.21
CA VAL A 260 3.20 2.47 0.24
C VAL A 260 4.55 2.52 0.96
N ARG A 261 5.56 1.77 0.51
CA ARG A 261 6.91 1.80 1.08
C ARG A 261 7.53 3.19 0.99
N GLN A 262 7.38 3.87 -0.15
CA GLN A 262 7.86 5.23 -0.32
C GLN A 262 7.18 6.18 0.67
N LYS A 263 5.85 6.13 0.77
CA LYS A 263 5.08 6.98 1.69
C LYS A 263 5.48 6.75 3.15
N VAL A 264 5.59 5.49 3.59
CA VAL A 264 6.02 5.17 4.96
C VAL A 264 7.43 5.68 5.25
N ALA A 265 8.35 5.59 4.28
CA ALA A 265 9.69 6.13 4.43
C ALA A 265 9.71 7.67 4.50
N GLU A 266 8.88 8.34 3.69
CA GLU A 266 8.71 9.80 3.70
C GLU A 266 8.10 10.27 5.03
N ASP A 267 7.04 9.62 5.50
CA ASP A 267 6.38 9.92 6.77
C ASP A 267 7.35 9.73 7.95
N LYS A 268 8.13 8.63 7.96
CA LYS A 268 9.16 8.38 8.97
C LYS A 268 10.23 9.47 8.95
N LYS A 269 10.74 9.82 7.76
CA LYS A 269 11.75 10.89 7.63
C LYS A 269 11.19 12.24 8.08
N ALA A 270 9.95 12.57 7.73
CA ALA A 270 9.28 13.78 8.17
C ALA A 270 9.08 13.79 9.70
N GLN A 271 8.76 12.65 10.30
CA GLN A 271 8.67 12.51 11.74
C GLN A 271 10.02 12.71 12.43
N GLU A 272 11.08 12.05 11.94
CA GLU A 272 12.45 12.22 12.46
C GLU A 272 12.93 13.67 12.36
N GLU A 273 12.65 14.35 11.24
CA GLU A 273 12.95 15.77 11.10
C GLU A 273 12.15 16.65 12.06
N ASN A 274 10.85 16.39 12.22
CA ASN A 274 10.01 17.10 13.18
C ASN A 274 10.49 16.92 14.62
N ASP A 275 10.86 15.70 15.01
CA ASP A 275 11.37 15.42 16.35
C ASP A 275 12.74 16.06 16.56
N ALA A 276 13.62 16.03 15.56
CA ALA A 276 14.89 16.76 15.61
C ALA A 276 14.70 18.29 15.73
N VAL A 277 13.66 18.85 15.08
CA VAL A 277 13.30 20.27 15.24
C VAL A 277 12.78 20.55 16.64
N LYS A 278 11.89 19.72 17.19
CA LYS A 278 11.41 19.86 18.58
C LYS A 278 12.56 19.81 19.58
N ASP A 279 13.48 18.86 19.41
CA ASP A 279 14.66 18.72 20.25
C ASP A 279 15.58 19.93 20.15
N ALA A 280 15.77 20.48 18.95
CA ALA A 280 16.54 21.70 18.72
C ALA A 280 15.89 22.94 19.37
N VAL A 281 14.57 23.07 19.27
CA VAL A 281 13.81 24.15 19.92
C VAL A 281 13.91 24.02 21.45
N LYS A 282 13.72 22.82 21.99
CA LYS A 282 13.90 22.54 23.42
C LYS A 282 15.31 22.88 23.88
N PHE A 283 16.33 22.43 23.15
CA PHE A 283 17.72 22.75 23.46
C PHE A 283 17.99 24.27 23.49
N THR A 284 17.36 25.04 22.60
CA THR A 284 17.47 26.50 22.60
C THR A 284 16.77 27.12 23.82
N ALA A 285 15.62 26.58 24.23
CA ALA A 285 14.95 27.00 25.46
C ALA A 285 15.80 26.70 26.71
N ASP A 286 16.39 25.51 26.78
CA ASP A 286 17.30 25.08 27.87
C ASP A 286 18.57 25.95 27.92
N PHE A 287 19.06 26.40 26.75
CA PHE A 287 20.15 27.37 26.67
C PHE A 287 19.75 28.70 27.34
N TYR A 288 18.57 29.26 27.04
CA TYR A 288 18.12 30.49 27.68
C TYR A 288 17.92 30.33 29.20
N GLN A 289 17.46 29.15 29.64
CA GLN A 289 17.40 28.83 31.07
C GLN A 289 18.80 28.83 31.69
N THR A 290 19.78 28.18 31.05
CA THR A 290 21.18 28.15 31.51
C THR A 290 21.77 29.57 31.59
N VAL A 291 21.49 30.42 30.60
CA VAL A 291 21.91 31.83 30.62
C VAL A 291 21.25 32.58 31.79
N THR A 292 19.99 32.29 32.10
CA THR A 292 19.28 32.86 33.26
C THR A 292 19.94 32.46 34.57
N GLU A 293 20.26 31.18 34.72
CA GLU A 293 20.89 30.62 35.92
C GLU A 293 22.30 31.18 36.14
N LYS A 294 23.09 31.32 35.06
CA LYS A 294 24.49 31.79 35.16
C LYS A 294 24.64 33.31 35.21
N TYR A 295 23.83 34.04 34.47
CA TYR A 295 24.03 35.47 34.20
C TYR A 295 22.79 36.33 34.44
N GLY A 296 21.70 35.76 34.95
CA GLY A 296 20.47 36.46 35.30
C GLY A 296 19.48 36.63 34.16
N VAL A 297 18.25 36.99 34.53
CA VAL A 297 17.08 37.10 33.63
C VAL A 297 17.30 38.09 32.48
N GLN A 298 17.99 39.21 32.73
CA GLN A 298 18.24 40.21 31.69
C GLN A 298 19.18 39.69 30.60
N SER A 299 20.21 38.93 30.96
CA SER A 299 21.13 38.30 30.00
C SER A 299 20.40 37.34 29.06
N ALA A 300 19.49 36.51 29.61
CA ALA A 300 18.68 35.60 28.81
C ALA A 300 17.71 36.35 27.90
N LYS A 301 17.09 37.42 28.39
CA LYS A 301 16.22 38.27 27.58
C LYS A 301 16.97 38.92 26.42
N ILE A 302 18.19 39.41 26.64
CA ILE A 302 19.03 39.97 25.57
C ILE A 302 19.38 38.89 24.54
N ALA A 303 19.72 37.67 24.97
CA ALA A 303 19.96 36.55 24.05
C ALA A 303 18.73 36.20 23.20
N GLN A 304 17.54 36.17 23.80
CA GLN A 304 16.28 35.97 23.08
C GLN A 304 16.01 37.10 22.08
N GLU A 305 16.10 38.36 22.52
CA GLU A 305 15.89 39.52 21.66
C GLU A 305 16.88 39.58 20.49
N LEU A 306 18.14 39.16 20.70
CA LEU A 306 19.14 39.05 19.65
C LEU A 306 18.75 38.00 18.60
N ALA A 307 18.33 36.81 19.04
CA ALA A 307 17.87 35.75 18.15
C ALA A 307 16.63 36.19 17.34
N GLU A 308 15.65 36.82 18.00
CA GLU A 308 14.47 37.38 17.32
C GLU A 308 14.85 38.50 16.33
N ALA A 309 15.73 39.41 16.73
CA ALA A 309 16.17 40.52 15.88
C ALA A 309 16.91 40.04 14.63
N ALA A 310 17.52 38.86 14.67
CA ALA A 310 18.27 38.26 13.58
C ALA A 310 17.41 37.48 12.57
N LYS A 311 16.18 37.10 12.94
CA LYS A 311 15.29 36.32 12.06
C LYS A 311 15.01 37.07 10.75
N GLY A 312 15.30 36.40 9.63
CA GLY A 312 15.04 36.92 8.29
C GLY A 312 15.90 38.11 7.85
N LYS A 313 16.88 38.55 8.65
CA LYS A 313 17.75 39.69 8.32
C LYS A 313 19.08 39.24 7.73
N GLN A 314 19.70 40.12 6.93
CA GLN A 314 21.12 40.01 6.59
C GLN A 314 21.98 40.71 7.64
N LEU A 315 23.27 40.41 7.67
CA LEU A 315 24.21 41.18 8.47
C LEU A 315 24.35 42.60 7.91
N ARG A 316 24.66 43.54 8.80
CA ARG A 316 25.11 44.88 8.42
C ARG A 316 26.50 44.82 7.79
N SER A 317 26.84 45.85 7.02
CA SER A 317 28.18 45.98 6.46
C SER A 317 29.22 46.10 7.58
N VAL A 318 30.44 45.62 7.31
CA VAL A 318 31.56 45.72 8.27
C VAL A 318 31.82 47.16 8.70
N ASP A 319 31.70 48.14 7.80
CA ASP A 319 31.96 49.54 8.13
C ASP A 319 30.90 50.11 9.09
N GLU A 320 29.63 49.73 8.92
CA GLU A 320 28.57 50.08 9.87
C GLU A 320 28.78 49.41 11.23
N ALA A 321 29.12 48.12 11.23
CA ALA A 321 29.37 47.35 12.44
C ALA A 321 30.59 47.87 13.21
N LEU A 322 31.65 48.31 12.51
CA LEU A 322 32.81 48.97 13.10
C LEU A 322 32.44 50.28 13.75
N LYS A 323 31.67 51.12 13.06
CA LYS A 323 31.21 52.41 13.60
C LYS A 323 30.36 52.20 14.85
N ALA A 324 29.48 51.20 14.85
CA ALA A 324 28.70 50.81 16.02
C ALA A 324 29.62 50.32 17.15
N PHE A 325 30.60 49.47 16.86
CA PHE A 325 31.52 48.92 17.85
C PHE A 325 32.44 49.99 18.47
N ASP A 326 32.97 50.93 17.67
CA ASP A 326 33.86 51.99 18.13
C ASP A 326 33.23 52.87 19.22
N ASN A 327 31.92 53.11 19.14
CA ASN A 327 31.18 53.85 20.18
C ASN A 327 31.22 53.16 21.55
N TYR A 328 31.51 51.85 21.60
CA TYR A 328 31.54 51.07 22.83
C TYR A 328 32.93 50.54 23.17
N LYS A 329 33.91 50.60 22.27
CA LYS A 329 35.25 50.03 22.52
C LYS A 329 35.92 50.65 23.74
N ASP A 330 35.76 51.95 23.96
CA ASP A 330 36.38 52.65 25.08
C ASP A 330 35.74 52.27 26.41
N VAL A 331 34.44 51.96 26.39
CA VAL A 331 33.71 51.43 27.56
C VAL A 331 34.17 50.01 27.87
N LEU A 332 34.27 49.15 26.86
CA LEU A 332 34.79 47.78 27.00
C LEU A 332 36.23 47.77 27.50
N ASN A 333 37.10 48.63 26.94
CA ASN A 333 38.51 48.73 27.31
C ASN A 333 38.71 49.18 28.76
N LYS A 334 37.84 50.07 29.28
CA LYS A 334 37.86 50.50 30.67
C LYS A 334 37.33 49.44 31.63
N LYS A 335 36.36 48.64 31.20
CA LYS A 335 35.69 47.63 32.04
C LYS A 335 36.43 46.30 32.11
N PHE A 336 37.19 45.93 31.08
CA PHE A 336 37.99 44.71 31.10
C PHE A 336 39.42 45.00 31.55
N SER A 337 39.78 44.50 32.73
CA SER A 337 41.17 44.46 33.17
C SER A 337 42.00 43.52 32.28
N VAL A 338 43.32 43.61 32.36
CA VAL A 338 44.22 42.67 31.65
C VAL A 338 43.89 41.22 32.00
N LYS A 339 43.61 40.94 33.28
CA LYS A 339 43.25 39.59 33.76
C LYS A 339 41.93 39.10 33.16
N ASP A 340 40.95 39.98 33.00
CA ASP A 340 39.66 39.60 32.40
C ASP A 340 39.82 39.21 30.93
N ARG A 341 40.64 39.98 30.18
CA ARG A 341 40.94 39.69 28.77
C ARG A 341 41.69 38.37 28.62
N GLU A 342 42.69 38.12 29.46
CA GLU A 342 43.41 36.84 29.51
C GLU A 342 42.48 35.67 29.84
N ALA A 343 41.56 35.84 30.79
CA ALA A 343 40.59 34.80 31.15
C ALA A 343 39.62 34.50 30.01
N ILE A 344 39.13 35.52 29.30
CA ILE A 344 38.28 35.35 28.11
C ILE A 344 39.06 34.65 27.00
N ALA A 345 40.29 35.09 26.70
CA ALA A 345 41.14 34.47 25.68
C ALA A 345 41.36 32.97 25.97
N LYS A 346 41.70 32.63 27.21
CA LYS A 346 41.89 31.24 27.64
C LYS A 346 40.61 30.41 27.56
N ALA A 347 39.45 31.00 27.86
CA ALA A 347 38.16 30.33 27.74
C ALA A 347 37.76 30.08 26.28
N LEU A 348 38.13 30.97 25.35
CA LEU A 348 37.88 30.78 23.93
C LEU A 348 38.89 29.80 23.29
N GLU A 349 40.14 29.79 23.75
CA GLU A 349 41.13 28.78 23.33
C GLU A 349 40.74 27.36 23.74
N SER A 350 39.99 27.21 24.85
CA SER A 350 39.53 25.92 25.36
C SER A 350 38.17 25.45 24.80
N ILE A 351 37.68 26.08 23.72
CA ILE A 351 36.43 25.67 23.07
C ILE A 351 36.49 24.19 22.66
N ASP A 352 35.49 23.43 23.12
CA ASP A 352 35.22 22.09 22.61
C ASP A 352 34.58 22.20 21.22
N ARG A 353 35.39 21.97 20.18
CA ARG A 353 34.97 22.13 18.78
C ARG A 353 33.87 21.13 18.38
N ASP A 354 33.91 19.92 18.92
CA ASP A 354 32.91 18.89 18.62
C ASP A 354 31.58 19.24 19.27
N LEU A 355 31.62 19.72 20.52
CA LEU A 355 30.44 20.21 21.21
C LEU A 355 29.87 21.46 20.53
N MET A 356 30.72 22.39 20.11
CA MET A 356 30.33 23.58 19.36
C MET A 356 29.61 23.21 18.05
N ALA A 357 30.18 22.29 17.25
CA ALA A 357 29.57 21.85 16.01
C ALA A 357 28.21 21.17 16.24
N LYS A 358 28.11 20.31 17.26
CA LYS A 358 26.84 19.66 17.66
C LYS A 358 25.79 20.68 18.09
N ASN A 359 26.16 21.66 18.91
CA ASN A 359 25.24 22.68 19.42
C ASN A 359 24.85 23.68 18.32
N LEU A 360 25.78 24.05 17.45
CA LEU A 360 25.50 24.87 16.28
C LEU A 360 24.47 24.21 15.37
N ALA A 361 24.57 22.90 15.13
CA ALA A 361 23.58 22.17 14.34
C ALA A 361 22.18 22.24 14.97
N LYS A 362 22.09 22.15 16.30
CA LYS A 362 20.82 22.31 17.04
C LYS A 362 20.28 23.73 16.93
N PHE A 363 21.09 24.76 17.21
CA PHE A 363 20.65 26.16 17.07
C PHE A 363 20.23 26.49 15.63
N SER A 364 20.99 26.02 14.64
CA SER A 364 20.68 26.22 13.22
C SER A 364 19.32 25.60 12.88
N LYS A 365 19.06 24.37 13.33
CA LYS A 365 17.77 23.70 13.14
C LYS A 365 16.64 24.43 13.86
N ALA A 366 16.85 24.90 15.09
CA ALA A 366 15.87 25.68 15.85
C ALA A 366 15.51 27.01 15.17
N PHE A 367 16.47 27.63 14.48
CA PHE A 367 16.27 28.89 13.74
C PHE A 367 15.83 28.68 12.29
N GLY A 368 15.58 27.44 11.86
CA GLY A 368 15.12 27.13 10.50
C GLY A 368 16.19 27.35 9.41
N LEU A 369 17.47 27.29 9.76
CA LEU A 369 18.58 27.48 8.84
C LEU A 369 18.88 26.18 8.09
N VAL A 370 19.07 26.29 6.77
CA VAL A 370 19.45 25.19 5.87
C VAL A 370 20.85 25.45 5.29
N GLY A 371 21.79 24.53 5.48
CA GLY A 371 23.14 24.68 4.90
C GLY A 371 24.25 23.86 5.59
N LYS A 372 25.42 23.79 4.93
CA LYS A 372 26.63 23.08 5.43
C LYS A 372 27.19 23.75 6.69
N ALA A 373 27.91 22.95 7.48
CA ALA A 373 28.61 23.36 8.70
C ALA A 373 29.50 24.59 8.49
N ILE A 374 29.54 25.44 9.50
CA ILE A 374 30.39 26.65 9.55
C ILE A 374 31.77 26.24 10.07
N ASP A 375 32.83 26.54 9.33
CA ASP A 375 34.21 26.42 9.83
C ASP A 375 34.61 27.72 10.53
N GLY A 376 34.52 27.71 11.86
CA GLY A 376 34.71 28.90 12.72
C GLY A 376 36.05 28.97 13.45
N VAL A 377 37.00 28.06 13.17
CA VAL A 377 38.27 27.96 13.91
C VAL A 377 39.07 29.27 13.86
N ASP A 378 38.92 30.01 12.77
CA ASP A 378 39.63 31.25 12.51
C ASP A 378 39.03 32.49 13.19
N VAL A 379 37.83 32.38 13.79
CA VAL A 379 37.15 33.48 14.50
C VAL A 379 37.75 33.70 15.88
N VAL A 380 38.01 32.61 16.61
CA VAL A 380 38.56 32.66 17.98
C VAL A 380 39.89 33.41 18.01
N LYS A 381 40.76 33.14 17.03
CA LYS A 381 42.03 33.85 16.87
C LYS A 381 41.84 35.35 16.70
N GLU A 382 40.88 35.78 15.86
CA GLU A 382 40.63 37.20 15.64
C GLU A 382 39.95 37.88 16.84
N ILE A 383 39.21 37.14 17.68
CA ILE A 383 38.72 37.67 18.96
C ILE A 383 39.90 37.98 19.89
N ASN A 384 40.87 37.05 20.01
CA ASN A 384 42.07 37.25 20.83
C ASN A 384 42.90 38.43 20.31
N ASN A 385 43.16 38.49 18.99
CA ASN A 385 43.84 39.62 18.36
C ASN A 385 43.13 40.96 18.64
N GLY A 386 41.80 40.99 18.59
CA GLY A 386 41.00 42.18 18.86
C GLY A 386 41.13 42.66 20.32
N MET A 387 41.19 41.73 21.28
CA MET A 387 41.38 42.05 22.70
C MET A 387 42.79 42.58 23.00
N GLU A 388 43.82 42.06 22.32
CA GLU A 388 45.22 42.46 22.47
C GLU A 388 45.53 43.79 21.79
N THR A 389 45.12 43.94 20.53
CA THR A 389 45.51 45.06 19.65
C THR A 389 44.48 46.18 19.61
N GLY A 390 43.24 45.91 20.04
CA GLY A 390 42.10 46.82 19.86
C GLY A 390 41.59 46.90 18.41
N ASN A 391 42.15 46.12 17.48
CA ASN A 391 41.75 46.10 16.08
C ASN A 391 40.71 45.00 15.82
N TRP A 392 39.43 45.40 15.74
CA TRP A 392 38.30 44.47 15.58
C TRP A 392 37.86 44.27 14.13
N ARG A 393 38.43 45.02 13.18
CA ARG A 393 38.06 44.93 11.76
C ARG A 393 38.29 43.52 11.17
N PRO A 394 39.43 42.84 11.41
CA PRO A 394 39.62 41.48 10.92
C PRO A 394 38.54 40.50 11.40
N LEU A 395 38.14 40.60 12.66
CA LEU A 395 37.08 39.76 13.23
C LEU A 395 35.74 39.99 12.50
N LEU A 396 35.32 41.25 12.37
CA LEU A 396 34.02 41.57 11.76
C LEU A 396 33.96 41.12 10.29
N VAL A 397 35.06 41.24 9.53
CA VAL A 397 35.17 40.72 8.16
C VAL A 397 35.00 39.20 8.12
N LYS A 398 35.62 38.47 9.07
CA LYS A 398 35.44 37.02 9.15
C LYS A 398 34.01 36.63 9.49
N LEU A 399 33.38 37.31 10.45
CA LEU A 399 31.98 37.06 10.82
C LEU A 399 31.02 37.36 9.66
N GLU A 400 31.26 38.44 8.91
CA GLU A 400 30.53 38.74 7.67
C GLU A 400 30.66 37.61 6.65
N THR A 401 31.88 37.11 6.44
CA THR A 401 32.15 35.99 5.52
C THR A 401 31.45 34.71 5.96
N LEU A 402 31.39 34.42 7.26
CA LEU A 402 30.74 33.22 7.79
C LEU A 402 29.24 33.23 7.58
N ALA A 403 28.61 34.39 7.77
CA ALA A 403 27.18 34.56 7.57
C ALA A 403 26.81 34.98 6.14
N ALA A 404 27.78 35.19 5.25
CA ALA A 404 27.55 35.61 3.88
C ALA A 404 26.60 34.63 3.17
N GLY A 405 25.47 35.16 2.67
CA GLY A 405 24.41 34.36 2.03
C GLY A 405 23.59 33.47 2.98
N ARG A 406 23.88 33.47 4.29
CA ARG A 406 23.19 32.67 5.33
C ARG A 406 22.34 33.51 6.29
N GLY A 407 22.55 34.83 6.30
CA GLY A 407 21.77 35.79 7.10
C GLY A 407 22.17 35.85 8.58
N ALA A 408 21.63 36.83 9.30
CA ALA A 408 22.00 37.18 10.66
C ALA A 408 21.74 36.06 11.68
N ALA A 409 20.68 35.27 11.49
CA ALA A 409 20.38 34.15 12.38
C ALA A 409 21.50 33.08 12.41
N SER A 410 22.27 32.93 11.32
CA SER A 410 23.43 32.02 11.28
C SER A 410 24.57 32.50 12.19
N LEU A 411 24.79 33.81 12.26
CA LEU A 411 25.74 34.41 13.19
C LEU A 411 25.29 34.22 14.64
N VAL A 412 24.01 34.39 14.94
CA VAL A 412 23.49 34.14 16.30
C VAL A 412 23.66 32.67 16.70
N ALA A 413 23.32 31.74 15.80
CA ALA A 413 23.52 30.30 16.04
C ALA A 413 25.00 29.97 16.31
N PHE A 414 25.90 30.59 15.54
CA PHE A 414 27.35 30.48 15.75
C PHE A 414 27.76 30.99 17.14
N THR A 415 27.33 32.20 17.50
CA THR A 415 27.64 32.80 18.80
C THR A 415 27.14 31.95 19.97
N PHE A 416 25.92 31.41 19.90
CA PHE A 416 25.40 30.51 20.93
C PHE A 416 26.15 29.17 20.96
N GLY A 417 26.57 28.66 19.80
CA GLY A 417 27.47 27.52 19.70
C GLY A 417 28.77 27.75 20.47
N VAL A 418 29.42 28.91 20.28
CA VAL A 418 30.62 29.30 21.04
C VAL A 418 30.33 29.35 22.54
N MET A 419 29.26 30.02 22.95
CA MET A 419 28.90 30.20 24.36
C MET A 419 28.61 28.89 25.09
N THR A 420 28.04 27.90 24.40
CA THR A 420 27.74 26.59 24.99
C THR A 420 28.94 25.65 25.01
N ALA A 421 29.97 25.93 24.22
CA ALA A 421 31.17 25.11 24.11
C ALA A 421 32.41 25.70 24.82
N SER A 422 32.26 26.84 25.52
CA SER A 422 33.33 27.48 26.27
C SER A 422 32.89 27.82 27.69
N PRO A 423 33.81 27.78 28.68
CA PRO A 423 33.52 28.15 30.06
C PRO A 423 33.58 29.67 30.26
N LEU A 424 32.79 30.44 29.50
CA LEU A 424 32.82 31.90 29.57
C LEU A 424 32.22 32.43 30.87
N GLY A 425 32.83 33.49 31.42
CA GLY A 425 32.22 34.33 32.45
C GLY A 425 31.25 35.36 31.86
N ILE A 426 30.56 36.11 32.72
CA ILE A 426 29.57 37.12 32.31
C ILE A 426 30.17 38.21 31.40
N LEU A 427 31.44 38.58 31.61
CA LEU A 427 32.17 39.53 30.77
C LEU A 427 32.42 38.98 29.36
N GLY A 428 32.78 37.71 29.24
CA GLY A 428 32.97 37.03 27.96
C GLY A 428 31.65 36.84 27.21
N PHE A 429 30.57 36.50 27.93
CA PHE A 429 29.21 36.50 27.38
C PHE A 429 28.84 37.89 26.82
N GLY A 430 29.01 38.95 27.62
CA GLY A 430 28.73 40.32 27.22
C GLY A 430 29.51 40.74 25.98
N LEU A 431 30.82 40.43 25.92
CA LEU A 431 31.67 40.74 24.76
C LEU A 431 31.13 40.08 23.48
N LEU A 432 30.85 38.78 23.51
CA LEU A 432 30.32 38.06 22.34
C LEU A 432 28.94 38.59 21.93
N MET A 433 28.09 38.94 22.89
CA MET A 433 26.79 39.54 22.62
C MET A 433 26.92 40.92 21.96
N VAL A 434 27.88 41.76 22.38
CA VAL A 434 28.14 43.06 21.73
C VAL A 434 28.64 42.87 20.31
N ILE A 435 29.67 42.02 20.11
CA ILE A 435 30.25 41.75 18.78
C ILE A 435 29.18 41.23 17.82
N THR A 436 28.29 40.37 18.30
CA THR A 436 27.19 39.84 17.47
C THR A 436 26.13 40.90 17.21
N SER A 437 25.81 41.73 18.22
CA SER A 437 24.80 42.79 18.09
C SER A 437 25.22 43.90 17.15
N THR A 438 26.51 44.28 17.08
CA THR A 438 26.97 45.33 16.13
C THR A 438 26.75 44.95 14.68
N LEU A 439 26.75 43.65 14.36
CA LEU A 439 26.47 43.13 13.02
C LEU A 439 24.97 42.99 12.71
N ILE A 440 24.09 43.21 13.69
CA ILE A 440 22.65 42.92 13.58
C ILE A 440 21.77 44.11 13.99
N ASN A 441 21.93 44.66 15.20
CA ASN A 441 21.08 45.70 15.77
C ASN A 441 21.76 46.50 16.90
N ASP A 442 21.90 47.82 16.73
CA ASP A 442 22.52 48.73 17.70
C ASP A 442 21.76 48.83 19.03
N ALA A 443 20.42 48.69 19.00
CA ALA A 443 19.57 48.84 20.19
C ALA A 443 19.86 47.77 21.27
N LEU A 444 20.47 46.64 20.88
CA LEU A 444 20.85 45.59 21.83
C LEU A 444 22.14 45.92 22.58
N ILE A 445 23.02 46.73 21.98
CA ILE A 445 24.32 47.08 22.57
C ILE A 445 24.12 47.97 23.81
N GLU A 446 23.19 48.93 23.76
CA GLU A 446 22.83 49.77 24.91
C GLU A 446 22.33 48.93 26.09
N LYS A 447 21.47 47.93 25.81
CA LYS A 447 20.96 47.00 26.82
C LYS A 447 22.08 46.16 27.42
N ILE A 448 23.01 45.66 26.61
CA ILE A 448 24.15 44.88 27.10
C ILE A 448 25.02 45.74 28.03
N ASN A 449 25.33 46.98 27.65
CA ASN A 449 26.13 47.85 28.50
C ASN A 449 25.46 48.09 29.87
N LYS A 450 24.17 48.42 29.86
CA LYS A 450 23.40 48.73 31.07
C LYS A 450 23.16 47.52 31.99
N TYR A 451 22.95 46.32 31.44
CA TYR A 451 22.48 45.17 32.23
C TYR A 451 23.52 44.07 32.42
N VAL A 452 24.59 44.06 31.61
CA VAL A 452 25.66 43.04 31.69
C VAL A 452 26.97 43.66 32.16
N PHE A 453 27.25 44.92 31.84
CA PHE A 453 28.54 45.55 32.17
C PHE A 453 28.48 46.53 33.35
N ASP A 454 27.31 46.98 33.77
CA ASP A 454 27.09 47.80 34.97
C ASP A 454 26.69 46.96 36.21
N LEU A 455 27.18 45.72 36.28
CA LEU A 455 26.98 44.78 37.39
C LEU A 455 27.74 45.17 38.67
#